data_AF-A0A139CZ93-F1
#
_entry.id   AF-A0A139CZ93-F1
#
_cell.length_a   1.000
_cell.length_b   1.000
_cell.length_c   1.000
_cell.angle_alpha   90.00
_cell.angle_beta   90.00
_cell.angle_gamma   90.00
#
_symmetry.space_group_name_H-M   'P 1'
#
loop_
_entity.id
_entity.type
_entity.pdbx_description
1 polymer ?
#
loop_
_entity_poly.entity_id
_entity_poly.type
_entity_poly.pdbx_seq_one_letter_code
_entity_poly.pdbx_strand_id
1 'polypeptide(L)'
;MSAVYLTVVGILLAIAVFAVKAGLGCGCSTIDRRQLLGIAGMYFVLSIIIGIILNYIDISYLLNASQIGMGLHVVMALLLLGVGIYTSWNCGVDVSHKTFLVISLPCPVCLAALFMSIMLLSNTVEISSALLGLGVGVIFFASIISSSLVVRRLKKDPTTLGNAMTFLGLFYLMGAVIAPAYMHAKQMGLPDFSGPDFDIIPFIGFAILISMGFALNRIKTQH
;
A
#
# COMPACT_ATOMS: atom_id res chain seq x y z
N MET A 1 -8.46 -14.29 -21.12
CA MET A 1 -7.12 -13.98 -20.56
C MET A 1 -6.81 -15.05 -19.54
N SER A 2 -5.68 -15.76 -19.62
CA SER A 2 -5.39 -16.86 -18.69
C SER A 2 -5.21 -16.30 -17.27
N ALA A 3 -5.70 -17.04 -16.26
CA ALA A 3 -5.72 -16.65 -14.85
C ALA A 3 -4.37 -16.13 -14.34
N VAL A 4 -3.27 -16.63 -14.91
CA VAL A 4 -1.89 -16.21 -14.64
C VAL A 4 -1.65 -14.72 -14.91
N TYR A 5 -2.16 -14.17 -16.02
CA TYR A 5 -1.99 -12.73 -16.29
C TYR A 5 -2.78 -11.89 -15.28
N LEU A 6 -3.95 -12.36 -14.85
CA LEU A 6 -4.78 -11.66 -13.88
C LEU A 6 -4.09 -11.60 -12.51
N THR A 7 -3.46 -12.69 -12.06
CA THR A 7 -2.68 -12.72 -10.82
C THR A 7 -1.44 -11.83 -10.89
N VAL A 8 -0.69 -11.86 -12.00
CA VAL A 8 0.50 -11.00 -12.17
C VAL A 8 0.10 -9.52 -12.14
N VAL A 9 -0.95 -9.14 -12.88
CA VAL A 9 -1.45 -7.76 -12.89
C VAL A 9 -1.96 -7.34 -11.50
N GLY A 10 -2.66 -8.22 -10.79
CA GLY A 10 -3.13 -7.96 -9.43
C GLY A 10 -1.99 -7.74 -8.44
N ILE A 11 -0.93 -8.54 -8.52
CA ILE A 11 0.28 -8.40 -7.70
C ILE A 11 0.96 -7.06 -7.99
N LEU A 12 1.14 -6.70 -9.26
CA LEU A 12 1.73 -5.43 -9.67
C LEU A 12 0.91 -4.22 -9.21
N LEU A 13 -0.42 -4.32 -9.30
CA LEU A 13 -1.33 -3.28 -8.81
C LEU A 13 -1.21 -3.12 -7.29
N ALA A 14 -1.20 -4.22 -6.54
CA ALA A 14 -1.04 -4.18 -5.09
C ALA A 14 0.27 -3.51 -4.69
N ILE A 15 1.37 -3.88 -5.34
CA ILE A 15 2.69 -3.24 -5.18
C ILE A 15 2.60 -1.72 -5.42
N ALA A 16 1.98 -1.31 -6.52
CA ALA A 16 1.84 0.10 -6.86
C ALA A 16 1.05 0.87 -5.79
N VAL A 17 -0.07 0.32 -5.31
CA VAL A 17 -0.88 0.93 -4.23
C VAL A 17 -0.06 1.09 -2.95
N PHE A 18 0.72 0.07 -2.56
CA PHE A 18 1.59 0.17 -1.38
C PHE A 18 2.74 1.16 -1.57
N ALA A 19 3.27 1.32 -2.78
CA ALA A 19 4.31 2.31 -3.05
C ALA A 19 3.76 3.74 -3.02
N VAL A 20 2.52 3.96 -3.47
CA VAL A 20 1.85 5.28 -3.43
C VAL A 20 1.77 5.81 -1.99
N LYS A 21 1.53 4.97 -0.98
CA LYS A 21 1.47 5.44 0.41
C LYS A 21 2.81 5.99 0.92
N ALA A 22 3.92 5.34 0.55
CA ALA A 22 5.26 5.77 0.91
C ALA A 22 5.61 7.08 0.17
N GLY A 23 5.19 7.19 -1.09
CA GLY A 23 5.33 8.42 -1.86
C GLY A 23 4.45 9.57 -1.39
N LEU A 24 3.24 9.31 -0.89
CA LEU A 24 2.36 10.31 -0.26
C LEU A 24 3.03 10.94 0.95
N GLY A 25 3.56 10.10 1.85
CA GLY A 25 4.39 10.58 2.96
C GLY A 25 5.52 11.47 2.45
N CYS A 26 6.31 10.98 1.49
CA CYS A 26 7.50 11.69 1.01
C CYS A 26 7.21 12.94 0.20
N GLY A 27 6.03 13.02 -0.41
CA GLY A 27 5.59 14.15 -1.22
C GLY A 27 5.04 15.31 -0.41
N CYS A 28 4.35 15.02 0.70
CA CYS A 28 3.80 16.02 1.60
C CYS A 28 4.83 16.62 2.58
N SER A 29 5.95 15.94 2.79
CA SER A 29 7.04 16.41 3.65
C SER A 29 8.01 17.36 2.94
N THR A 30 8.70 18.19 3.72
CA THR A 30 9.74 19.14 3.28
C THR A 30 11.09 18.47 2.99
N ILE A 31 11.15 17.14 2.94
CA ILE A 31 12.37 16.40 2.66
C ILE A 31 12.99 16.70 1.29
N ASP A 32 14.32 16.70 1.26
CA ASP A 32 15.09 16.93 0.05
C ASP A 32 14.99 15.75 -0.92
N ARG A 33 15.26 15.98 -2.22
CA ARG A 33 15.28 14.94 -3.25
C ARG A 33 16.26 13.81 -2.93
N ARG A 34 17.35 14.10 -2.21
CA ARG A 34 18.32 13.10 -1.75
C ARG A 34 17.72 12.12 -0.74
N GLN A 35 16.91 12.61 0.20
CA GLN A 35 16.25 11.77 1.19
C GLN A 35 15.13 10.93 0.57
N LEU A 36 14.38 11.50 -0.39
CA LEU A 36 13.41 10.75 -1.19
C LEU A 36 14.08 9.60 -1.94
N LEU A 37 15.21 9.84 -2.61
CA LEU A 37 15.99 8.81 -3.28
C LEU A 37 16.55 7.78 -2.30
N GLY A 38 16.97 8.20 -1.11
CA GLY A 38 17.42 7.28 -0.05
C GLY A 38 16.32 6.34 0.43
N ILE A 39 15.10 6.85 0.67
CA ILE A 39 13.95 6.03 1.08
C ILE A 39 13.57 5.08 -0.05
N ALA A 40 13.37 5.58 -1.27
CA ALA A 40 13.04 4.74 -2.43
C ALA A 40 14.11 3.68 -2.70
N GLY A 41 15.39 4.07 -2.62
CA GLY A 41 16.55 3.19 -2.76
C GLY A 41 16.61 2.12 -1.68
N MET A 42 16.25 2.45 -0.43
CA MET A 42 16.14 1.45 0.63
C MET A 42 15.10 0.39 0.29
N TYR A 43 13.88 0.77 -0.15
CA TYR A 43 12.87 -0.20 -0.58
C TYR A 43 13.34 -1.05 -1.77
N PHE A 44 14.08 -0.45 -2.72
CA PHE A 44 14.66 -1.15 -3.85
C PHE A 44 15.66 -2.23 -3.41
N VAL A 45 16.63 -1.86 -2.56
CA VAL A 45 17.63 -2.79 -2.03
C VAL A 45 16.96 -3.90 -1.22
N LEU A 46 15.96 -3.56 -0.41
CA LEU A 46 15.23 -4.52 0.40
C LEU A 46 14.47 -5.54 -0.46
N SER A 47 13.91 -5.12 -1.60
CA SER A 47 13.27 -6.02 -2.58
C SER A 47 14.27 -7.02 -3.17
N ILE A 48 15.49 -6.59 -3.48
CA ILE A 48 16.56 -7.48 -3.97
C ILE A 48 16.97 -8.47 -2.89
N ILE A 49 17.20 -7.99 -1.66
CA ILE A 49 17.57 -8.85 -0.52
C ILE A 49 16.50 -9.92 -0.30
N ILE A 50 15.22 -9.53 -0.31
CA ILE A 50 14.10 -10.48 -0.17
C ILE A 50 14.08 -11.50 -1.32
N GLY A 51 14.27 -11.06 -2.57
CA GLY A 51 14.33 -11.95 -3.73
C GLY A 51 15.47 -12.98 -3.67
N ILE A 52 16.60 -12.62 -3.07
CA ILE A 52 17.73 -13.55 -2.85
C ILE A 52 17.41 -14.52 -1.72
N ILE A 53 16.94 -14.01 -0.58
CA ILE A 53 16.61 -14.78 0.63
C ILE A 53 15.51 -15.82 0.35
N LEU A 54 14.58 -15.50 -0.55
CA LEU A 54 13.50 -16.41 -0.98
C LEU A 54 13.99 -17.75 -1.51
N ASN A 55 15.22 -17.84 -2.03
CA ASN A 55 15.79 -19.13 -2.46
C ASN A 55 16.25 -20.02 -1.30
N TYR A 56 16.31 -19.48 -0.08
CA TYR A 56 16.89 -20.13 1.11
C TYR A 56 15.87 -20.34 2.24
N ILE A 57 14.65 -19.82 2.14
CA ILE A 57 13.63 -19.89 3.20
C ILE A 57 12.50 -20.85 2.80
N ASP A 58 12.17 -21.76 3.73
CA ASP A 58 11.01 -22.66 3.63
C ASP A 58 9.67 -21.95 3.88
N ILE A 59 8.64 -22.44 3.19
CA ILE A 59 7.27 -21.91 3.17
C ILE A 59 6.65 -21.81 4.59
N SER A 60 7.03 -22.71 5.49
CA SER A 60 6.47 -22.84 6.84
C SER A 60 6.73 -21.62 7.74
N TYR A 61 7.87 -20.94 7.58
CA TYR A 61 8.19 -19.73 8.35
C TYR A 61 7.37 -18.51 7.89
N LEU A 62 6.82 -18.57 6.68
CA LEU A 62 6.08 -17.46 6.06
C LEU A 62 4.63 -17.38 6.52
N LEU A 63 4.00 -18.52 6.80
CA LEU A 63 2.65 -18.54 7.37
C LEU A 63 2.63 -17.90 8.77
N ASN A 64 3.63 -18.19 9.60
CA ASN A 64 3.77 -17.54 10.91
C ASN A 64 4.10 -16.05 10.78
N ALA A 65 4.95 -15.66 9.82
CA ALA A 65 5.21 -14.25 9.54
C ALA A 65 3.95 -13.50 9.06
N SER A 66 3.07 -14.16 8.30
CA SER A 66 1.79 -13.59 7.86
C SER A 66 0.83 -13.31 9.02
N GLN A 67 0.78 -14.17 10.04
CA GLN A 67 -0.05 -13.94 11.23
C GLN A 67 0.43 -12.73 12.04
N ILE A 68 1.75 -12.59 12.22
CA ILE A 68 2.35 -11.40 12.83
C ILE A 68 2.06 -10.15 11.97
N GLY A 69 2.05 -10.30 10.65
CA GLY A 69 1.71 -9.25 9.69
C GLY A 69 0.33 -8.63 9.91
N MET A 70 -0.69 -9.43 10.22
CA MET A 70 -2.03 -8.92 10.53
C MET A 70 -2.07 -8.10 11.83
N GLY A 71 -1.36 -8.54 12.87
CA GLY A 71 -1.24 -7.77 14.11
C GLY A 71 -0.57 -6.41 13.89
N LEU A 72 0.52 -6.39 13.12
CA LEU A 72 1.21 -5.16 12.75
C LEU A 72 0.38 -4.26 11.85
N HIS A 73 -0.50 -4.82 11.01
CA HIS A 73 -1.44 -4.06 10.19
C HIS A 73 -2.41 -3.23 11.03
N VAL A 74 -2.96 -3.82 12.10
CA VAL A 74 -3.86 -3.13 13.05
C VAL A 74 -3.12 -2.04 13.81
N VAL A 75 -1.90 -2.34 14.30
CA VAL A 75 -1.07 -1.34 14.99
C VAL A 75 -0.78 -0.14 14.08
N MET A 76 -0.40 -0.39 12.82
CA MET A 76 -0.18 0.69 11.86
C MET A 76 -1.46 1.45 11.53
N ALA A 77 -2.61 0.78 11.46
CA ALA A 77 -3.91 1.43 11.23
C ALA A 77 -4.24 2.43 12.35
N LEU A 78 -4.12 1.99 13.61
CA LEU A 78 -4.35 2.84 14.78
C LEU A 78 -3.38 4.00 14.86
N LEU A 79 -2.10 3.74 14.56
CA LEU A 79 -1.06 4.75 14.59
C LEU A 79 -1.31 5.82 13.50
N LEU A 80 -1.61 5.42 12.27
CA LEU A 80 -1.95 6.35 11.18
C LEU A 80 -3.22 7.15 11.47
N LEU A 81 -4.23 6.51 12.07
CA LEU A 81 -5.47 7.19 12.45
C LEU A 81 -5.22 8.24 13.55
N GLY A 82 -4.52 7.87 14.62
CA GLY A 82 -4.23 8.77 15.74
C GLY A 82 -3.33 9.93 15.32
N VAL A 83 -2.28 9.65 14.55
CA VAL A 83 -1.36 10.67 14.03
C VAL A 83 -2.03 11.55 12.98
N GLY A 84 -2.92 11.00 12.15
CA GLY A 84 -3.71 11.75 11.16
C GLY A 84 -4.67 12.75 11.82
N ILE A 85 -5.44 12.30 12.82
CA ILE A 85 -6.35 13.17 13.60
C ILE A 85 -5.55 14.26 14.33
N TYR A 86 -4.45 13.89 15.00
CA TYR A 86 -3.58 14.84 15.70
C TYR A 86 -3.00 15.90 14.76
N THR A 87 -2.53 15.48 13.58
CA THR A 87 -1.97 16.39 12.56
C THR A 87 -3.04 17.32 12.00
N SER A 88 -4.28 16.84 11.82
CA SER A 88 -5.39 17.66 11.36
C SER A 88 -5.83 18.70 12.39
N TRP A 89 -5.77 18.37 13.69
CA TRP A 89 -6.24 19.25 14.76
C TRP A 89 -5.19 20.32 15.13
N ASN A 90 -3.90 20.01 15.02
CA ASN A 90 -2.82 20.87 15.50
C ASN A 90 -2.28 21.82 14.41
N CYS A 91 -3.17 22.39 13.59
CA CYS A 91 -2.84 23.30 12.49
C CYS A 91 -2.06 24.54 12.97
N GLY A 92 -0.73 24.50 12.91
CA GLY A 92 0.13 25.66 13.23
C GLY A 92 1.49 25.32 13.84
N VAL A 93 1.70 24.10 14.33
CA VAL A 93 3.02 23.63 14.79
C VAL A 93 3.59 22.69 13.74
N ASP A 94 4.90 22.74 13.51
CA ASP A 94 5.65 21.99 12.49
C ASP A 94 5.75 20.47 12.82
N VAL A 95 4.60 19.83 13.01
CA VAL A 95 4.44 18.40 13.38
C VAL A 95 4.77 17.49 12.18
N SER A 96 4.76 18.06 10.97
CA SER A 96 5.04 17.38 9.69
C SER A 96 6.37 16.59 9.71
N HIS A 97 7.41 17.12 10.37
CA HIS A 97 8.74 16.50 10.35
C HIS A 97 8.82 15.16 11.11
N LYS A 98 8.05 14.99 12.22
CA LYS A 98 8.04 13.74 13.02
C LYS A 98 7.02 12.74 12.47
N THR A 99 5.86 13.22 12.07
CA THR A 99 4.76 12.44 11.49
C THR A 99 5.12 11.86 10.12
N PHE A 100 5.95 12.56 9.36
CA PHE A 100 6.47 12.07 8.09
C PHE A 100 7.31 10.78 8.23
N LEU A 101 8.11 10.67 9.30
CA LEU A 101 8.97 9.52 9.51
C LEU A 101 8.15 8.25 9.75
N VAL A 102 7.05 8.39 10.48
CA VAL A 102 6.10 7.31 10.77
C VAL A 102 5.48 6.70 9.51
N ILE A 103 5.13 7.52 8.51
CA ILE A 103 4.50 7.04 7.28
C ILE A 103 5.49 6.55 6.22
N SER A 104 6.73 7.07 6.26
CA SER A 104 7.77 6.77 5.27
C SER A 104 8.65 5.58 5.66
N LEU A 105 8.73 5.27 6.96
CA LEU A 105 9.41 4.07 7.43
C LEU A 105 8.85 2.81 6.76
N PRO A 106 9.73 1.85 6.41
CA PRO A 106 9.35 0.57 5.85
C PRO A 106 8.40 -0.12 6.81
N CYS A 107 7.12 -0.10 6.44
CA CYS A 107 6.11 -0.73 7.23
C CYS A 107 6.28 -2.26 7.13
N PRO A 108 6.17 -3.01 8.23
CA PRO A 108 6.30 -4.47 8.18
C PRO A 108 5.31 -5.12 7.19
N VAL A 109 4.15 -4.50 7.01
CA VAL A 109 3.14 -4.89 6.00
C VAL A 109 3.68 -4.79 4.58
N CYS A 110 4.44 -3.75 4.26
CA CYS A 110 5.03 -3.50 2.95
C CYS A 110 6.03 -4.59 2.60
N LEU A 111 6.83 -4.99 3.60
CA LEU A 111 7.82 -6.06 3.47
C LEU A 111 7.15 -7.41 3.30
N ALA A 112 6.11 -7.69 4.07
CA ALA A 112 5.30 -8.90 3.91
C ALA A 112 4.63 -8.95 2.52
N ALA A 113 4.08 -7.82 2.04
CA ALA A 113 3.48 -7.72 0.72
C ALA A 113 4.52 -7.93 -0.40
N LEU A 114 5.70 -7.32 -0.30
CA LEU A 114 6.81 -7.54 -1.24
C LEU A 114 7.24 -9.02 -1.26
N PHE A 115 7.40 -9.61 -0.08
CA PHE A 115 7.77 -11.01 0.07
C PHE A 115 6.75 -11.94 -0.60
N MET A 116 5.46 -11.78 -0.26
CA MET A 116 4.37 -12.57 -0.84
C MET A 116 4.26 -12.36 -2.35
N SER A 117 4.45 -11.13 -2.82
CA SER A 117 4.41 -10.80 -4.25
C SER A 117 5.50 -11.52 -5.03
N ILE A 118 6.76 -11.45 -4.57
CA ILE A 118 7.88 -12.12 -5.25
C ILE A 118 7.72 -13.65 -5.19
N MET A 119 7.24 -14.19 -4.08
CA MET A 119 6.96 -15.62 -3.93
C MET A 119 5.88 -16.10 -4.91
N LEU A 120 4.73 -15.42 -4.95
CA LEU A 120 3.64 -15.75 -5.87
C LEU A 120 4.08 -15.61 -7.33
N LEU A 121 4.91 -14.60 -7.62
CA LEU A 121 5.43 -14.37 -8.96
C LEU A 121 6.44 -15.46 -9.37
N SER A 122 7.28 -15.93 -8.44
CA SER A 122 8.23 -17.03 -8.65
C SER A 122 7.52 -18.38 -8.89
N ASN A 123 6.37 -18.60 -8.25
CA ASN A 123 5.56 -19.81 -8.48
C ASN A 123 4.76 -19.75 -9.79
N THR A 124 4.53 -18.56 -10.36
CA THR A 124 3.74 -18.39 -11.58
C THR A 124 4.59 -18.21 -12.84
N VAL A 125 5.85 -17.80 -12.68
CA VAL A 125 6.78 -17.55 -13.77
C VAL A 125 8.10 -18.25 -13.47
N GLU A 126 8.62 -19.04 -14.42
CA GLU A 126 9.92 -19.75 -14.34
C GLU A 126 11.13 -18.79 -14.45
N ILE A 127 11.08 -17.64 -13.80
CA ILE A 127 12.18 -16.67 -13.73
C ILE A 127 12.86 -16.78 -12.37
N SER A 128 14.17 -16.54 -12.32
CA SER A 128 14.91 -16.53 -11.07
C SER A 128 14.35 -15.51 -10.06
N SER A 129 14.19 -15.95 -8.81
CA SER A 129 13.65 -15.15 -7.70
C SER A 129 14.40 -13.82 -7.49
N ALA A 130 15.72 -13.82 -7.77
CA ALA A 130 16.55 -12.63 -7.71
C ALA A 130 16.19 -11.59 -8.79
N LEU A 131 15.88 -12.04 -10.01
CA LEU A 131 15.47 -11.15 -11.11
C LEU A 131 14.06 -10.60 -10.88
N LEU A 132 13.17 -11.40 -10.31
CA LEU A 132 11.85 -10.95 -9.87
C LEU A 132 11.95 -9.89 -8.77
N GLY A 133 12.82 -10.10 -7.78
CA GLY A 133 13.09 -9.11 -6.73
C GLY A 133 13.63 -7.79 -7.29
N LEU A 134 14.46 -7.83 -8.33
CA LEU A 134 14.92 -6.66 -9.06
C LEU A 134 13.77 -5.95 -9.79
N GLY A 135 12.96 -6.70 -10.54
CA GLY A 135 11.82 -6.14 -11.28
C GLY A 135 10.78 -5.47 -10.37
N VAL A 136 10.38 -6.15 -9.31
CA VAL A 136 9.47 -5.61 -8.28
C VAL A 136 10.09 -4.37 -7.63
N GLY A 137 11.39 -4.41 -7.32
CA GLY A 137 12.11 -3.28 -6.75
C GLY A 137 12.05 -2.04 -7.66
N VAL A 138 12.30 -2.19 -8.96
CA VAL A 138 12.26 -1.08 -9.93
C VAL A 138 10.87 -0.45 -9.95
N ILE A 139 9.81 -1.27 -9.97
CA ILE A 139 8.43 -0.78 -9.99
C ILE A 139 8.11 -0.03 -8.70
N PHE A 140 8.55 -0.55 -7.54
CA PHE A 140 8.38 0.11 -6.24
C PHE A 140 9.08 1.47 -6.22
N PHE A 141 10.34 1.52 -6.67
CA PHE A 141 11.15 2.72 -6.75
C PHE A 141 10.50 3.79 -7.66
N ALA A 142 10.12 3.40 -8.88
CA ALA A 142 9.47 4.30 -9.83
C ALA A 142 8.13 4.82 -9.30
N SER A 143 7.36 3.97 -8.62
CA SER A 143 6.06 4.33 -8.04
C SER A 143 6.21 5.33 -6.89
N ILE A 144 7.20 5.16 -5.99
CA ILE A 144 7.47 6.12 -4.91
C ILE A 144 7.85 7.49 -5.49
N ILE A 145 8.76 7.53 -6.46
CA ILE A 145 9.20 8.80 -7.06
C ILE A 145 8.04 9.48 -7.77
N SER A 146 7.31 8.75 -8.59
CA SER A 146 6.19 9.29 -9.38
C SER A 146 5.11 9.84 -8.45
N SER A 147 4.66 9.07 -7.47
CA SER A 147 3.64 9.51 -6.51
C SER A 147 4.12 10.67 -5.65
N SER A 148 5.37 10.65 -5.17
CA SER A 148 5.93 11.79 -4.42
C SER A 148 5.99 13.06 -5.24
N LEU A 149 6.32 12.96 -6.54
CA LEU A 149 6.42 14.11 -7.42
C LEU A 149 5.04 14.69 -7.78
N VAL A 150 4.04 13.82 -7.99
CA VAL A 150 2.63 14.22 -8.16
C VAL A 150 2.12 14.96 -6.92
N VAL A 151 2.38 14.41 -5.74
CA VAL A 151 1.94 14.99 -4.46
C VAL A 151 2.66 16.30 -4.17
N ARG A 152 3.95 16.44 -4.52
CA ARG A 152 4.68 17.71 -4.39
C ARG A 152 4.12 18.83 -5.27
N ARG A 153 3.45 18.48 -6.38
CA ARG A 153 2.80 19.43 -7.31
C ARG A 153 1.43 19.87 -6.82
N LEU A 154 0.74 19.02 -6.07
CA LEU A 154 -0.47 19.38 -5.32
C LEU A 154 -0.04 20.24 -4.12
N LYS A 155 -0.75 21.35 -3.85
CA LYS A 155 -0.34 22.33 -2.82
C LYS A 155 -0.14 21.63 -1.46
N LYS A 156 0.90 22.06 -0.73
CA LYS A 156 1.30 21.47 0.55
C LYS A 156 0.56 22.15 1.69
N ASP A 157 -0.56 21.57 2.10
CA ASP A 157 -1.24 21.96 3.33
C ASP A 157 -1.22 20.78 4.32
N PRO A 158 -0.84 21.03 5.60
CA PRO A 158 -0.73 19.99 6.62
C PRO A 158 -2.08 19.28 6.87
N THR A 159 -3.18 19.97 6.58
CA THR A 159 -4.55 19.44 6.56
C THR A 159 -4.75 18.32 5.53
N THR A 160 -4.22 18.47 4.31
CA THR A 160 -4.30 17.42 3.29
C THR A 160 -3.50 16.18 3.69
N LEU A 161 -2.35 16.34 4.34
CA LEU A 161 -1.55 15.23 4.86
C LEU A 161 -2.30 14.49 5.99
N GLY A 162 -2.86 15.22 6.95
CA GLY A 162 -3.65 14.65 8.04
C GLY A 162 -4.88 13.88 7.53
N ASN A 163 -5.60 14.44 6.57
CA ASN A 163 -6.75 13.77 5.94
C ASN A 163 -6.33 12.50 5.17
N ALA A 164 -5.23 12.54 4.43
CA ALA A 164 -4.70 11.37 3.73
C ALA A 164 -4.27 10.26 4.71
N MET A 165 -3.64 10.62 5.83
CA MET A 165 -3.26 9.68 6.88
C MET A 165 -4.47 9.05 7.56
N THR A 166 -5.49 9.84 7.90
CA THR A 166 -6.74 9.35 8.48
C THR A 166 -7.47 8.41 7.53
N PHE A 167 -7.53 8.75 6.23
CA PHE A 167 -8.12 7.89 5.20
C PHE A 167 -7.36 6.57 5.05
N LEU A 168 -6.03 6.61 5.01
CA LEU A 168 -5.19 5.41 4.97
C LEU A 168 -5.35 4.55 6.22
N GLY A 169 -5.40 5.17 7.40
CA GLY A 169 -5.65 4.46 8.67
C GLY A 169 -6.99 3.74 8.67
N LEU A 170 -8.06 4.40 8.19
CA LEU A 170 -9.38 3.80 8.07
C LEU A 170 -9.42 2.66 7.04
N PHE A 171 -8.78 2.85 5.87
CA PHE A 171 -8.63 1.81 4.87
C PHE A 171 -7.90 0.58 5.44
N TYR A 172 -6.85 0.81 6.23
CA TYR A 172 -6.09 -0.26 6.88
C TYR A 172 -6.92 -1.00 7.94
N LEU A 173 -7.74 -0.26 8.71
CA LEU A 173 -8.67 -0.84 9.67
C LEU A 173 -9.72 -1.71 8.96
N MET A 174 -10.29 -1.21 7.86
CA MET A 174 -11.22 -1.98 7.02
C MET A 174 -10.57 -3.25 6.49
N GLY A 175 -9.35 -3.15 5.95
CA GLY A 175 -8.61 -4.31 5.45
C GLY A 175 -8.36 -5.36 6.53
N ALA A 176 -8.03 -4.92 7.76
CA ALA A 176 -7.82 -5.83 8.89
C ALA A 176 -9.09 -6.56 9.34
N VAL A 177 -10.28 -6.00 9.13
CA VAL A 177 -11.56 -6.66 9.44
C VAL A 177 -12.03 -7.52 8.28
N ILE A 178 -11.93 -7.03 7.04
CA ILE A 178 -12.41 -7.75 5.85
C ILE A 178 -11.57 -8.99 5.57
N ALA A 179 -10.24 -8.90 5.63
CA ALA A 179 -9.36 -10.00 5.26
C ALA A 179 -9.64 -11.30 6.05
N PRO A 180 -9.67 -11.32 7.39
CA PRO A 180 -9.98 -12.53 8.14
C PRO A 180 -11.43 -12.99 7.96
N ALA A 181 -12.39 -12.06 7.83
CA ALA A 181 -13.79 -12.41 7.56
C ALA A 181 -13.96 -13.12 6.21
N TYR A 182 -13.25 -12.66 5.17
CA TYR A 182 -13.23 -13.30 3.87
C TYR A 182 -12.56 -14.68 3.90
N MET A 183 -11.44 -14.82 4.62
CA MET A 183 -10.77 -16.11 4.79
C MET A 183 -11.67 -17.14 5.49
N HIS A 184 -12.37 -16.72 6.56
CA HIS A 184 -13.34 -17.60 7.24
C HIS A 184 -14.52 -17.96 6.34
N ALA A 185 -15.06 -17.02 5.56
CA ALA A 185 -16.14 -17.32 4.61
C ALA A 185 -15.73 -18.35 3.54
N LYS A 186 -14.50 -18.25 3.01
CA LYS A 186 -13.92 -19.24 2.08
C LYS A 186 -13.79 -20.63 2.71
N GLN A 187 -13.46 -20.71 4.00
CA GLN A 187 -13.31 -21.98 4.71
C GLN A 187 -14.63 -22.69 5.01
N MET A 188 -15.75 -21.95 5.02
CA MET A 188 -17.08 -22.52 5.27
C MET A 188 -17.65 -23.31 4.07
N GLY A 189 -16.89 -23.43 2.96
CA GLY A 189 -17.30 -24.25 1.82
C GLY A 189 -18.64 -23.83 1.24
N LEU A 190 -18.91 -22.51 1.23
CA LEU A 190 -20.09 -21.96 0.58
C LEU A 190 -20.07 -22.43 -0.88
N PRO A 191 -21.19 -22.94 -1.43
CA PRO A 191 -21.25 -23.29 -2.85
C PRO A 191 -20.84 -22.06 -3.66
N ASP A 192 -19.99 -22.25 -4.67
CA ASP A 192 -19.61 -21.19 -5.59
C ASP A 192 -20.90 -20.57 -6.13
N PHE A 193 -21.26 -19.40 -5.59
CA PHE A 193 -22.36 -18.63 -6.12
C PHE A 193 -21.90 -18.21 -7.51
N SER A 194 -22.32 -18.98 -8.51
CA SER A 194 -22.42 -18.57 -9.89
C SER A 194 -23.48 -17.47 -9.98
N GLY A 195 -23.18 -16.32 -9.36
CA GLY A 195 -23.88 -15.08 -9.60
C GLY A 195 -23.55 -14.62 -11.02
N PRO A 196 -24.49 -13.95 -11.70
CA PRO A 196 -24.25 -13.41 -13.03
C PRO A 196 -22.99 -12.52 -13.04
N ASP A 197 -22.27 -12.46 -14.18
CA ASP A 197 -20.93 -11.84 -14.43
C ASP A 197 -20.73 -10.36 -14.01
N PHE A 198 -21.61 -9.81 -13.18
CA PHE A 198 -21.64 -8.46 -12.66
C PHE A 198 -20.76 -8.23 -11.42
N ASP A 199 -19.71 -9.04 -11.24
CA ASP A 199 -18.75 -8.95 -10.12
C ASP A 199 -17.98 -7.61 -10.09
N ILE A 200 -17.99 -6.89 -11.21
CA ILE A 200 -17.34 -5.58 -11.39
C ILE A 200 -18.24 -4.41 -10.97
N ILE A 201 -19.57 -4.60 -10.91
CA ILE A 201 -20.54 -3.53 -10.59
C ILE A 201 -20.28 -2.88 -9.21
N PRO A 202 -19.99 -3.64 -8.14
CA PRO A 202 -19.70 -3.05 -6.83
C PRO A 202 -18.45 -2.15 -6.88
N PHE A 203 -17.41 -2.60 -7.59
CA PHE A 203 -16.17 -1.84 -7.76
C PHE A 203 -16.37 -0.56 -8.58
N ILE A 204 -17.18 -0.61 -9.64
CA ILE A 204 -17.58 0.58 -10.40
C ILE A 204 -18.38 1.55 -9.51
N GLY A 205 -19.31 1.03 -8.70
CA GLY A 205 -20.09 1.83 -7.76
C GLY A 205 -19.20 2.59 -6.77
N PHE A 206 -18.22 1.91 -6.17
CA PHE A 206 -17.24 2.55 -5.29
C PHE A 206 -16.36 3.57 -6.03
N ALA A 207 -15.91 3.27 -7.25
CA ALA A 207 -15.11 4.21 -8.04
C ALA A 207 -15.88 5.49 -8.40
N ILE A 208 -17.17 5.37 -8.72
CA ILE A 208 -18.06 6.52 -8.98
C ILE A 208 -18.24 7.34 -7.70
N LEU A 209 -18.51 6.71 -6.57
CA LEU A 209 -18.67 7.41 -5.28
C LEU A 209 -17.41 8.18 -4.88
N ILE A 210 -16.23 7.57 -5.04
CA ILE A 210 -14.94 8.20 -4.71
C ILE A 210 -14.66 9.38 -5.66
N SER A 211 -14.86 9.19 -6.97
CA SER A 211 -14.63 10.25 -7.97
C SER A 211 -15.63 11.41 -7.83
N MET A 212 -16.88 11.11 -7.50
CA MET A 212 -17.93 12.11 -7.24
C MET A 212 -17.64 12.89 -5.96
N GLY A 213 -17.18 12.23 -4.90
CA GLY A 213 -16.71 12.90 -3.68
C GLY A 213 -15.53 13.85 -3.94
N PHE A 214 -14.58 13.43 -4.79
CA PHE A 214 -13.45 14.27 -5.20
C PHE A 214 -13.90 15.47 -6.06
N ALA A 215 -14.83 15.26 -7.01
CA ALA A 215 -15.38 16.31 -7.85
C ALA A 215 -16.17 17.35 -7.04
N LEU A 216 -17.02 16.91 -6.12
CA LEU A 216 -17.80 17.80 -5.25
C LEU A 216 -16.90 18.62 -4.32
N ASN A 217 -15.83 18.02 -3.78
CA ASN A 217 -14.87 18.76 -2.97
C ASN A 217 -14.11 19.83 -3.78
N ARG A 218 -13.76 19.53 -5.03
CA ARG A 218 -13.17 20.49 -5.98
C ARG A 218 -14.10 21.66 -6.28
N ILE A 219 -15.40 21.39 -6.49
CA ILE A 219 -16.40 22.43 -6.79
C ILE A 219 -16.63 23.33 -5.56
N LYS A 220 -16.67 22.75 -4.36
CA LYS A 220 -16.87 23.50 -3.11
C LYS A 220 -15.67 24.36 -2.71
N THR A 221 -14.48 24.09 -3.24
CA THR A 221 -13.26 24.89 -2.95
C THR A 221 -13.10 26.08 -3.93
N GLN A 222 -13.95 26.20 -4.96
CA GLN A 222 -13.93 27.32 -5.91
C GLN A 222 -15.03 28.37 -5.68
N HIS A 223 -15.89 28.16 -4.68
CA HIS A 223 -16.85 29.15 -4.15
C HIS A 223 -16.44 29.56 -2.73
#